data_AF-A0A1I5PBV2-F1
#
_entry.id   AF-A0A1I5PBV2-F1
#
_cell.length_a   1.000
_cell.length_b   1.000
_cell.length_c   1.000
_cell.angle_alpha   90.00
_cell.angle_beta   90.00
_cell.angle_gamma   90.00
#
_symmetry.space_group_name_H-M   'P 1'
#
loop_
_entity.id
_entity.type
_entity.pdbx_description
1 polymer ?
#
loop_
_entity_poly.entity_id
_entity_poly.type
_entity_poly.pdbx_seq_one_letter_code
_entity_poly.pdbx_strand_id
1 'polypeptide(L)'
;MSRVKTLRDTRTFDLFEIPQPVLAIPGQGNYSVQVSEIVGEMLKGAVVDRYEIATCMSRLSGDDVTKHMLDAWASPARTDHNLPFYRAALLEEVCASHLLTDWLVSLRGGRVAYGRDALLADLGRLERTRDESARQARELKRLLGGDHA
;
A
#
# COMPACT_ATOMS: atom_id res chain seq x y z
N MET A 1 -29.63 44.30 -1.14
CA MET A 1 -29.50 42.91 -0.66
C MET A 1 -28.46 42.20 -1.52
N SER A 2 -27.19 42.25 -1.13
CA SER A 2 -26.08 41.69 -1.93
C SER A 2 -25.82 40.24 -1.53
N ARG A 3 -25.77 39.35 -2.53
CA ARG A 3 -25.54 37.91 -2.43
C ARG A 3 -24.28 37.61 -1.62
N VAL A 4 -24.43 36.78 -0.58
CA VAL A 4 -23.30 36.13 0.11
C VAL A 4 -22.58 35.25 -0.92
N LYS A 5 -21.38 35.68 -1.31
CA LYS A 5 -20.44 34.90 -2.10
C LYS A 5 -19.93 33.80 -1.17
N THR A 6 -20.28 32.55 -1.43
CA THR A 6 -19.72 31.40 -0.69
C THR A 6 -18.21 31.41 -0.92
N LEU A 7 -17.46 31.78 0.12
CA LEU A 7 -16.00 31.70 0.12
C LEU A 7 -15.63 30.23 -0.08
N ARG A 8 -14.99 29.90 -1.21
CA ARG A 8 -14.38 28.58 -1.39
C ARG A 8 -13.28 28.46 -0.35
N ASP A 9 -13.43 27.49 0.55
CA ASP A 9 -12.40 27.15 1.52
C ASP A 9 -11.18 26.60 0.78
N THR A 10 -10.13 27.42 0.72
CA THR A 10 -8.83 27.09 0.10
C THR A 10 -7.83 26.54 1.10
N ARG A 11 -8.22 26.32 2.37
CA ARG A 11 -7.30 25.98 3.47
C ARG A 11 -7.31 24.52 3.89
N THR A 12 -8.29 23.73 3.44
CA THR A 12 -8.46 22.31 3.85
C THR A 12 -7.92 21.30 2.84
N PHE A 13 -7.43 21.72 1.67
CA PHE A 13 -6.92 20.81 0.64
C PHE A 13 -5.61 20.10 1.03
N ASP A 14 -4.92 20.59 2.06
CA ASP A 14 -3.61 20.09 2.53
C ASP A 14 -3.70 19.21 3.78
N LEU A 15 -4.92 18.79 4.18
CA LEU A 15 -5.10 17.92 5.36
C LEU A 15 -4.71 16.47 5.10
N PHE A 16 -4.58 16.07 3.83
CA PHE A 16 -4.25 14.72 3.43
C PHE A 16 -3.05 14.74 2.48
N GLU A 17 -1.95 14.13 2.90
CA GLU A 17 -0.77 13.96 2.07
C GLU A 17 -1.11 13.02 0.90
N ILE A 18 -0.97 13.49 -0.33
CA ILE A 18 -1.12 12.66 -1.53
C ILE A 18 0.19 11.92 -1.74
N PRO A 19 0.24 10.58 -1.59
CA PRO A 19 1.47 9.83 -1.77
C PRO A 19 2.04 10.06 -3.17
N GLN A 20 3.33 10.40 -3.25
CA GLN A 20 4.03 10.63 -4.52
C GLN A 20 5.04 9.50 -4.78
N PRO A 21 5.21 9.06 -6.03
CA PRO A 21 6.22 8.06 -6.37
C PRO A 21 7.63 8.61 -6.10
N VAL A 22 8.49 7.74 -5.59
CA VAL A 22 9.92 8.07 -5.45
C VAL A 22 10.52 8.12 -6.85
N LEU A 23 11.09 9.27 -7.22
CA LEU A 23 11.71 9.46 -8.52
C LEU A 23 12.95 8.56 -8.64
N ALA A 24 13.02 7.80 -9.73
CA ALA A 24 14.15 6.94 -10.01
C ALA A 24 15.37 7.77 -10.39
N ILE A 25 16.42 7.71 -9.57
CA ILE A 25 17.71 8.35 -9.83
C ILE A 25 18.68 7.25 -10.29
N PRO A 26 19.41 7.44 -11.42
CA PRO A 26 20.42 6.48 -11.86
C PRO A 26 21.40 6.11 -10.74
N GLY A 27 21.61 4.81 -10.53
CA GLY A 27 22.49 4.29 -9.47
C GLY A 27 21.84 4.12 -8.09
N GLN A 28 20.60 4.58 -7.87
CA GLN A 28 19.89 4.47 -6.59
C GLN A 28 18.83 3.35 -6.56
N GLY A 29 18.75 2.54 -7.62
CA GLY A 29 17.75 1.46 -7.74
C GLY A 29 18.11 0.16 -7.01
N ASN A 30 19.23 0.12 -6.30
CA ASN A 30 19.60 -1.05 -5.50
C ASN A 30 19.00 -0.93 -4.09
N TYR A 31 17.91 -1.67 -3.85
CA TYR A 31 17.18 -1.66 -2.58
C TYR A 31 17.57 -2.81 -1.64
N SER A 32 18.66 -3.54 -1.91
CA SER A 32 19.00 -4.75 -1.14
C SER A 32 19.17 -4.47 0.36
N VAL A 33 19.81 -3.35 0.72
CA VAL A 33 20.03 -2.95 2.12
C VAL A 33 18.69 -2.71 2.81
N GLN A 34 17.81 -1.93 2.19
CA GLN A 34 16.49 -1.61 2.74
C GLN A 34 15.63 -2.86 2.92
N VAL A 35 15.66 -3.78 1.94
CA VAL A 35 14.96 -5.06 2.07
C VAL A 35 15.50 -5.85 3.26
N SER A 36 16.81 -5.92 3.44
CA SER A 36 17.40 -6.60 4.60
C SER A 36 17.01 -5.96 5.93
N GLU A 37 16.94 -4.63 6.00
CA GLU A 37 16.50 -3.91 7.19
C GLU A 37 15.04 -4.21 7.52
N ILE A 38 14.14 -4.17 6.52
CA ILE A 38 12.72 -4.49 6.69
C ILE A 38 12.53 -5.94 7.12
N VAL A 39 13.25 -6.89 6.51
CA VAL A 39 13.22 -8.29 6.93
C VAL A 39 13.68 -8.41 8.39
N GLY A 40 14.76 -7.72 8.77
CA GLY A 40 15.23 -7.67 10.14
C GLY A 40 14.20 -7.13 11.13
N GLU A 41 13.43 -6.11 10.73
CA GLU A 41 12.32 -5.55 11.51
C GLU A 41 11.17 -6.54 11.66
N MET A 42 10.71 -7.14 10.55
CA MET A 42 9.65 -8.16 10.57
C MET A 42 10.01 -9.33 11.51
N LEU A 43 11.23 -9.84 11.40
CA LEU A 43 11.70 -10.95 12.25
C LEU A 43 11.84 -10.57 13.73
N LYS A 44 12.03 -9.28 14.05
CA LYS A 44 12.06 -8.79 15.44
C LYS A 44 10.65 -8.53 15.99
N GLY A 45 9.72 -8.11 15.14
CA GLY A 45 8.34 -7.80 15.50
C GLY A 45 7.42 -9.03 15.54
N ALA A 46 7.84 -10.15 14.96
CA ALA A 46 7.10 -11.41 15.01
C ALA A 46 6.91 -11.91 16.45
N VAL A 47 5.75 -12.52 16.71
CA VAL A 47 5.39 -13.09 18.02
C VAL A 47 6.21 -14.34 18.35
N VAL A 48 6.63 -15.06 17.30
CA VAL A 48 7.36 -16.32 17.38
C VAL A 48 8.84 -16.11 17.06
N ASP A 49 9.69 -17.03 17.52
CA ASP A 49 11.11 -16.94 17.24
C ASP A 49 11.47 -17.30 15.79
N ARG A 50 12.72 -17.03 15.39
CA ARG A 50 13.19 -17.29 14.02
C ARG A 50 13.21 -18.77 13.63
N TYR A 51 13.32 -19.69 14.57
CA TYR A 51 13.28 -21.13 14.27
C TYR A 51 11.85 -21.55 13.94
N GLU A 52 10.88 -21.02 14.67
CA GLU A 52 9.47 -21.25 14.41
C GLU A 52 9.04 -20.61 13.08
N ILE A 53 9.47 -19.39 12.78
CA ILE A 53 9.26 -18.75 11.46
C ILE A 53 9.79 -19.63 10.34
N ALA A 54 11.05 -20.08 10.44
CA ALA A 54 11.67 -20.94 9.44
C ALA A 54 10.89 -22.25 9.23
N THR A 55 10.41 -22.85 10.33
CA THR A 55 9.59 -24.07 10.31
C THR A 55 8.26 -23.84 9.61
N CYS A 56 7.56 -22.76 9.95
CA CYS A 56 6.28 -22.38 9.33
C CYS A 56 6.45 -22.10 7.83
N MET A 57 7.47 -21.31 7.46
CA MET A 57 7.79 -21.06 6.05
C MET A 57 8.05 -22.37 5.31
N SER A 58 8.87 -23.27 5.86
CA SER A 58 9.19 -24.55 5.20
C SER A 58 7.94 -25.41 4.96
N ARG A 59 7.03 -25.47 5.94
CA ARG A 59 5.78 -26.23 5.83
C ARG A 59 4.87 -25.67 4.75
N LEU A 60 4.78 -24.33 4.65
CA LEU A 60 3.88 -23.65 3.73
C LEU A 60 4.45 -23.60 2.30
N SER A 61 5.76 -23.46 2.13
CA SER A 61 6.40 -23.44 0.80
C SER A 61 6.69 -24.82 0.23
N GLY A 62 6.74 -25.86 1.07
CA GLY A 62 7.10 -27.22 0.66
C GLY A 62 8.60 -27.40 0.36
N ASP A 63 9.43 -26.42 0.71
CA ASP A 63 10.88 -26.45 0.59
C ASP A 63 11.57 -25.99 1.88
N ASP A 64 12.80 -26.44 2.12
CA ASP A 64 13.49 -26.14 3.38
C ASP A 64 13.90 -24.66 3.47
N VAL A 65 13.37 -23.98 4.48
CA VAL A 65 13.78 -22.64 4.92
C VAL A 65 14.43 -22.79 6.29
N THR A 66 15.67 -22.33 6.41
CA THR A 66 16.43 -22.42 7.67
C THR A 66 16.51 -21.07 8.37
N LYS A 67 16.70 -21.10 9.70
CA LYS A 67 16.99 -19.88 10.48
C LYS A 67 18.21 -19.13 9.94
N HIS A 68 19.22 -19.84 9.43
CA HIS A 68 20.39 -19.22 8.79
C HIS A 68 20.06 -18.46 7.52
N MET A 69 19.08 -18.92 6.73
CA MET A 69 18.58 -18.17 5.56
C MET A 69 17.89 -16.88 6.03
N LEU A 70 17.04 -16.94 7.06
CA LEU A 70 16.41 -15.75 7.63
C LEU A 70 17.43 -14.72 8.12
N ASP A 71 18.45 -15.18 8.87
CA ASP A 71 19.54 -14.30 9.32
C ASP A 71 20.32 -13.68 8.17
N ALA A 72 20.50 -14.43 7.07
CA ALA A 72 21.19 -13.92 5.89
C ALA A 72 20.36 -12.86 5.17
N TRP A 73 19.06 -13.11 4.96
CA TRP A 73 18.13 -12.16 4.36
C TRP A 73 18.06 -10.86 5.16
N ALA A 74 18.11 -10.95 6.49
CA ALA A 74 18.08 -9.81 7.41
C ALA A 74 19.43 -9.07 7.56
N SER A 75 20.49 -9.49 6.84
CA SER A 75 21.83 -8.93 7.00
C SER A 75 22.21 -8.04 5.82
N PRO A 76 22.29 -6.70 5.99
CA PRO A 76 22.74 -5.79 4.93
C PRO A 76 24.16 -6.08 4.42
N ALA A 77 24.99 -6.73 5.24
CA ALA A 77 26.36 -7.10 4.88
C ALA A 77 26.45 -8.34 3.96
N ARG A 78 25.38 -9.12 3.81
CA ARG A 78 25.35 -10.34 2.98
C ARG A 78 24.62 -10.07 1.67
N THR A 79 25.24 -9.29 0.79
CA THR A 79 24.63 -8.80 -0.46
C THR A 79 24.15 -9.91 -1.40
N ASP A 80 24.80 -11.08 -1.39
CA ASP A 80 24.45 -12.22 -2.25
C ASP A 80 23.33 -13.11 -1.69
N HIS A 81 22.84 -12.80 -0.49
CA HIS A 81 21.83 -13.57 0.22
C HIS A 81 20.68 -12.67 0.70
N ASN A 82 20.15 -11.85 -0.22
CA ASN A 82 18.94 -11.09 0.05
C ASN A 82 17.67 -11.96 -0.05
N LEU A 83 16.54 -11.45 0.43
CA LEU A 83 15.26 -12.16 0.35
C LEU A 83 14.87 -12.35 -1.12
N PRO A 84 14.66 -13.61 -1.59
CA PRO A 84 14.09 -13.83 -2.91
C PRO A 84 12.68 -13.26 -2.97
N PHE A 85 12.38 -12.45 -3.99
CA PHE A 85 11.11 -11.71 -4.07
C PHE A 85 9.86 -12.62 -3.94
N TYR A 86 9.91 -13.83 -4.50
CA TYR A 86 8.80 -14.79 -4.43
C TYR A 86 8.49 -15.28 -2.99
N ARG A 87 9.38 -15.04 -2.01
CA ARG A 87 9.18 -15.38 -0.60
C ARG A 87 8.63 -14.22 0.24
N ALA A 88 8.53 -13.01 -0.32
CA ALA A 88 8.08 -11.83 0.42
C ALA A 88 6.69 -12.03 1.04
N ALA A 89 5.71 -12.46 0.23
CA ALA A 89 4.35 -12.70 0.69
C ALA A 89 4.28 -13.78 1.80
N LEU A 90 5.05 -14.85 1.65
CA LEU A 90 5.08 -15.92 2.65
C LEU A 90 5.71 -15.46 3.97
N LEU A 91 6.79 -14.67 3.92
CA LEU A 91 7.40 -14.12 5.11
C LEU A 91 6.45 -13.13 5.81
N GLU A 92 5.74 -12.31 5.05
CA GLU A 92 4.70 -11.41 5.55
C GLU A 92 3.55 -12.18 6.23
N GLU A 93 3.08 -13.26 5.62
CA GLU A 93 2.05 -14.13 6.20
C GLU A 93 2.50 -14.74 7.53
N VAL A 94 3.69 -15.35 7.58
CA VAL A 94 4.20 -16.01 8.79
C VAL A 94 4.52 -15.01 9.90
N CYS A 95 5.01 -13.81 9.56
CA CYS A 95 5.28 -12.76 10.53
C CYS A 95 4.05 -11.90 10.88
N ALA A 96 2.89 -12.16 10.27
CA ALA A 96 1.68 -11.34 10.40
C ALA A 96 1.96 -9.83 10.18
N SER A 97 2.67 -9.52 9.09
CA SER A 97 3.19 -8.18 8.81
C SER A 97 2.97 -7.81 7.34
N HIS A 98 2.94 -6.51 7.05
CA HIS A 98 2.77 -5.95 5.70
C HIS A 98 3.92 -5.01 5.29
N LEU A 99 5.04 -5.03 6.02
CA LEU A 99 6.08 -4.01 5.88
C LEU A 99 6.75 -4.00 4.48
N LEU A 100 6.97 -5.15 3.85
CA LEU A 100 7.58 -5.21 2.51
C LEU A 100 6.61 -4.70 1.45
N THR A 101 5.34 -5.10 1.54
CA THR A 101 4.29 -4.68 0.63
C THR A 101 4.01 -3.19 0.76
N ASP A 102 3.87 -2.68 1.98
CA ASP A 102 3.64 -1.26 2.26
C ASP A 102 4.82 -0.41 1.75
N TRP A 103 6.05 -0.85 2.02
CA TRP A 103 7.24 -0.21 1.49
C TRP A 103 7.27 -0.19 -0.03
N LEU A 104 7.04 -1.32 -0.70
CA LEU A 104 7.06 -1.41 -2.16
C LEU A 104 6.01 -0.48 -2.79
N VAL A 105 4.81 -0.45 -2.22
CA VAL A 105 3.72 0.43 -2.68
C VAL A 105 4.03 1.90 -2.41
N SER A 106 4.68 2.21 -1.28
CA SER A 106 5.12 3.57 -0.96
C SER A 106 6.12 4.12 -1.99
N LEU A 107 7.05 3.30 -2.48
CA LEU A 107 8.00 3.69 -3.54
C LEU A 107 7.29 4.11 -4.83
N ARG A 108 6.08 3.60 -5.05
CA ARG A 108 5.26 3.88 -6.23
C ARG A 108 4.22 4.98 -6.00
N GLY A 109 4.26 5.66 -4.86
CA GLY A 109 3.29 6.72 -4.53
C GLY A 109 1.92 6.14 -4.25
N GLY A 110 1.86 4.92 -3.73
CA GLY A 110 0.63 4.30 -3.28
C GLY A 110 0.54 4.21 -1.76
N ARG A 111 -0.62 3.70 -1.34
CA ARG A 111 -0.87 3.14 -0.01
C ARG A 111 -1.70 1.88 -0.20
N VAL A 112 -1.53 0.90 0.68
CA VAL A 112 -2.37 -0.29 0.70
C VAL A 112 -3.41 -0.12 1.80
N ALA A 113 -4.63 -0.55 1.52
CA ALA A 113 -5.69 -0.65 2.50
C ALA A 113 -5.98 -2.14 2.74
N TYR A 114 -6.02 -2.55 4.00
CA TYR A 114 -6.25 -3.94 4.39
C TYR A 114 -7.61 -4.11 5.06
N GLY A 115 -8.24 -5.26 4.85
CA GLY A 115 -9.50 -5.62 5.49
C GLY A 115 -10.60 -4.55 5.34
N ARG A 116 -11.07 -4.00 6.46
CA ARG A 116 -12.17 -3.03 6.50
C ARG A 116 -11.85 -1.75 5.72
N ASP A 117 -10.60 -1.30 5.74
CA ASP A 117 -10.21 -0.05 5.09
C ASP A 117 -10.31 -0.16 3.56
N ALA A 118 -10.05 -1.35 3.00
CA ALA A 118 -10.28 -1.62 1.58
C ALA A 118 -11.78 -1.48 1.22
N LEU A 119 -12.67 -2.02 2.06
CA LEU A 119 -14.12 -1.90 1.85
C LEU A 119 -14.60 -0.45 1.95
N LEU A 120 -14.02 0.35 2.85
CA LEU A 120 -14.34 1.77 2.96
C LEU A 120 -13.89 2.54 1.70
N ALA A 121 -12.71 2.22 1.17
CA ALA A 121 -12.24 2.80 -0.09
C ALA A 121 -13.17 2.46 -1.26
N ASP A 122 -13.70 1.23 -1.30
CA ASP A 122 -14.66 0.77 -2.32
C ASP A 122 -16.00 1.50 -2.21
N LEU A 123 -16.52 1.64 -0.99
CA LEU A 123 -17.72 2.43 -0.72
C LEU A 123 -17.57 3.87 -1.23
N GLY A 124 -16.46 4.52 -0.92
CA GLY A 124 -16.19 5.88 -1.38
C GLY A 124 -16.06 6.00 -2.91
N ARG A 125 -15.65 4.94 -3.62
CA ARG A 125 -15.70 4.92 -5.10
C ARG A 125 -17.14 4.86 -5.60
N LEU A 126 -17.97 3.98 -5.02
CA LEU A 126 -19.37 3.85 -5.40
C LEU A 126 -20.18 5.13 -5.14
N GLU A 127 -19.93 5.80 -4.02
CA GLU A 127 -20.59 7.07 -3.69
C GLU A 127 -20.24 8.17 -4.69
N ARG A 128 -18.97 8.26 -5.12
CA ARG A 128 -18.56 9.20 -6.17
C ARG A 128 -19.28 8.94 -7.49
N THR A 129 -19.34 7.67 -7.92
CA THR A 129 -20.06 7.29 -9.14
C THR A 129 -21.55 7.62 -9.06
N ARG A 130 -22.18 7.38 -7.91
CA ARG A 130 -23.59 7.75 -7.67
C ARG A 130 -23.78 9.26 -7.83
N ASP A 131 -22.91 10.06 -7.21
CA ASP A 131 -23.03 11.51 -7.22
C ASP A 131 -22.78 12.10 -8.62
N GLU A 132 -21.83 11.55 -9.37
CA GLU A 132 -21.58 11.89 -10.78
C GLU A 132 -22.80 11.54 -11.67
N SER A 133 -23.33 10.33 -11.52
CA SER A 133 -24.53 9.89 -12.24
C SER A 133 -25.73 10.79 -11.93
N ALA A 134 -25.89 11.18 -10.67
CA ALA A 134 -26.94 12.12 -10.26
C ALA A 134 -26.74 13.52 -10.87
N ARG A 135 -25.50 13.99 -11.01
CA ARG A 135 -25.18 15.26 -11.72
C ARG A 135 -25.54 15.15 -13.20
N GLN A 136 -25.15 14.07 -13.87
CA GLN A 136 -25.47 13.83 -15.29
C GLN A 136 -26.98 13.74 -15.51
N ALA A 137 -27.72 13.04 -14.65
CA ALA A 137 -29.18 12.95 -14.75
C ALA A 137 -29.87 14.31 -14.60
N ARG A 138 -29.38 15.18 -13.69
CA ARG A 138 -29.89 16.55 -13.56
C ARG A 138 -29.63 17.38 -14.80
N GLU A 139 -28.44 17.27 -15.39
CA GLU A 139 -28.08 17.96 -16.63
C GLU A 139 -28.94 17.50 -17.81
N LEU A 140 -29.15 16.19 -17.95
CA LEU A 140 -30.00 15.63 -19.01
C LEU A 140 -31.46 16.08 -18.87
N LYS A 141 -32.00 16.10 -17.64
CA LYS A 141 -33.34 16.64 -17.36
C LYS A 141 -33.45 18.12 -17.73
N ARG A 142 -32.39 18.91 -17.52
CA ARG A 142 -32.36 20.33 -17.92
C ARG A 142 -32.40 20.49 -19.44
N LEU A 143 -31.63 19.68 -20.17
CA LEU A 143 -31.63 19.69 -21.64
C LEU A 143 -33.00 19.28 -22.19
N LEU A 144 -33.60 18.21 -21.66
CA LEU A 144 -34.92 17.74 -22.08
C LEU A 144 -36.06 18.72 -21.71
N GLY A 145 -35.95 19.42 -20.57
CA GLY A 145 -36.93 20.42 -20.15
C GLY A 145 -36.72 21.81 -20.77
N GLY A 146 -35.65 22.00 -21.56
CA GLY A 146 -35.34 23.25 -22.26
C GLY A 146 -35.96 23.37 -23.66
N ASP A 147 -36.54 22.29 -24.20
CA ASP A 147 -37.16 22.22 -25.53
C ASP A 147 -38.69 22.44 -25.50
N HIS A 148 -39.23 22.99 -24.40
CA HIS A 148 -40.64 23.36 -24.27
C HIS A 148 -40.76 24.82 -23.84
N ALA A 149 -40.40 25.75 -24.74
CA ALA A 149 -40.78 27.16 -24.69
C ALA A 149 -40.80 27.75 -26.10
#